data_AF-A0A7X9GWY1-F1
#
_entry.id   AF-A0A7X9GWY1-F1
#
_cell.length_a   1.000
_cell.length_b   1.000
_cell.length_c   1.000
_cell.angle_alpha   90.00
_cell.angle_beta   90.00
_cell.angle_gamma   90.00
#
_symmetry.space_group_name_H-M   'P 1'
#
loop_
_entity.id
_entity.type
_entity.pdbx_description
1 polymer ?
#
loop_
_entity_poly.entity_id
_entity_poly.type
_entity_poly.pdbx_seq_one_letter_code
_entity_poly.pdbx_strand_id
1 'polypeptide(L)'
;MLRELLMEIQNSNYISKANMAVKFNKPVELIEDGFEQLIRMGYISEDHNLNNCNSYCGNCPYSKSCNKMPVKTIKITEKGERYLAS
;
A
#
# COMPACT_ATOMS: atom_id res chain seq x y z
N MET A 1 -14.10 5.37 9.16
CA MET A 1 -13.38 4.38 8.33
C MET A 1 -12.05 4.90 7.79
N LEU A 2 -11.97 6.10 7.18
CA LEU A 2 -10.70 6.58 6.60
C LEU A 2 -9.58 6.74 7.63
N ARG A 3 -9.89 7.23 8.83
CA ARG A 3 -8.90 7.37 9.92
C ARG A 3 -8.40 6.00 10.39
N GLU A 4 -9.29 5.03 10.51
CA GLU A 4 -8.99 3.65 10.89
C GLU A 4 -8.15 2.95 9.83
N LEU A 5 -8.43 3.20 8.54
CA LEU A 5 -7.62 2.73 7.42
C LEU A 5 -6.21 3.34 7.45
N LEU A 6 -6.11 4.65 7.70
CA LEU A 6 -4.84 5.35 7.82
C LEU A 6 -4.01 4.85 9.02
N MET A 7 -4.65 4.59 10.16
CA MET A 7 -4.00 3.95 11.32
C MET A 7 -3.51 2.54 11.01
N GLU A 8 -4.29 1.75 10.27
CA GLU A 8 -3.84 0.42 9.87
C GLU A 8 -2.62 0.47 8.94
N ILE A 9 -2.59 1.44 8.03
CA ILE A 9 -1.42 1.69 7.17
C ILE A 9 -0.19 2.06 8.01
N GLN A 10 -0.36 2.85 9.07
CA GLN A 10 0.74 3.28 9.95
C GLN A 10 1.33 2.10 10.73
N ASN A 11 0.46 1.22 11.22
CA ASN A 11 0.83 0.13 12.12
C ASN A 11 1.29 -1.13 11.39
N SER A 12 1.06 -1.23 10.07
CA SER A 12 1.39 -2.43 9.31
C SER A 12 2.69 -2.29 8.53
N ASN A 13 3.58 -3.28 8.70
CA ASN A 13 4.77 -3.43 7.86
C ASN A 13 4.43 -3.90 6.43
N TYR A 14 3.20 -4.39 6.20
CA TYR A 14 2.75 -4.90 4.90
C TYR A 14 1.26 -4.65 4.68
N ILE A 15 0.90 -4.10 3.51
CA ILE A 15 -0.47 -3.73 3.18
C ILE A 15 -1.10 -4.81 2.29
N SER A 16 -2.10 -5.52 2.83
CA SER A 16 -2.99 -6.39 2.05
C SER A 16 -4.42 -5.85 2.12
N LYS A 17 -4.90 -5.28 1.01
CA LYS A 17 -6.27 -4.73 0.95
C LYS A 17 -7.34 -5.79 1.21
N ALA A 18 -7.10 -7.03 0.78
CA ALA A 18 -7.99 -8.16 1.07
C ALA A 18 -8.06 -8.48 2.57
N ASN A 19 -6.91 -8.49 3.26
CA ASN A 19 -6.90 -8.70 4.72
C ASN A 19 -7.58 -7.54 5.46
N MET A 20 -7.40 -6.31 4.99
CA MET A 20 -8.10 -5.15 5.53
C MET A 20 -9.62 -5.25 5.31
N ALA A 21 -10.07 -5.69 4.13
CA ALA A 21 -11.48 -5.91 3.83
C ALA A 21 -12.12 -6.89 4.83
N VAL A 22 -11.44 -8.01 5.11
CA VAL A 22 -11.84 -8.97 6.15
C VAL A 22 -11.84 -8.33 7.54
N LYS A 23 -10.76 -7.63 7.92
CA LYS A 23 -10.62 -6.99 9.23
C LYS A 23 -11.71 -5.96 9.51
N PHE A 24 -12.05 -5.14 8.53
CA PHE A 24 -13.05 -4.08 8.66
C PHE A 24 -14.46 -4.55 8.32
N ASN A 25 -14.63 -5.81 7.91
CA ASN A 25 -15.88 -6.37 7.41
C ASN A 25 -16.50 -5.50 6.31
N LYS A 26 -15.70 -5.17 5.30
CA LYS A 26 -16.07 -4.32 4.15
C LYS A 26 -15.70 -5.01 2.84
N PRO A 27 -16.40 -4.68 1.73
CA PRO A 27 -15.97 -5.07 0.39
C PRO A 27 -14.58 -4.52 0.07
N VAL A 28 -13.81 -5.27 -0.73
CA VAL A 28 -12.45 -4.84 -1.13
C VAL A 28 -12.51 -3.52 -1.87
N GLU A 29 -13.51 -3.33 -2.73
CA GLU A 29 -13.75 -2.11 -3.50
C GLU A 29 -13.85 -0.87 -2.59
N LEU A 30 -14.51 -1.01 -1.44
CA LEU A 30 -14.63 0.09 -0.47
C LEU A 30 -13.29 0.39 0.23
N ILE A 31 -12.45 -0.62 0.42
CA ILE A 31 -11.08 -0.43 0.89
C ILE A 31 -10.28 0.32 -0.17
N GLU A 32 -10.39 -0.08 -1.44
CA GLU A 32 -9.70 0.58 -2.56
C GLU A 32 -10.09 2.05 -2.70
N ASP A 33 -11.38 2.37 -2.68
CA ASP A 33 -11.90 3.74 -2.66
C ASP A 33 -11.34 4.53 -1.47
N GLY A 34 -11.19 3.87 -0.31
CA GLY A 34 -10.60 4.46 0.88
C GLY A 34 -9.14 4.86 0.68
N PHE A 35 -8.34 4.01 0.03
CA PHE A 35 -6.96 4.32 -0.33
C PHE A 35 -6.89 5.50 -1.31
N GLU A 36 -7.73 5.51 -2.34
CA GLU A 36 -7.79 6.62 -3.30
C GLU A 36 -8.15 7.95 -2.63
N GLN A 37 -9.08 7.93 -1.68
CA GLN A 37 -9.44 9.10 -0.89
C GLN A 37 -8.27 9.59 -0.02
N LEU A 38 -7.57 8.68 0.67
CA LEU A 38 -6.40 9.05 1.48
C LEU A 38 -5.27 9.66 0.62
N ILE A 39 -5.07 9.15 -0.60
CA ILE A 39 -4.14 9.72 -1.58
C ILE A 39 -4.60 11.11 -2.01
N ARG A 40 -5.87 11.26 -2.41
CA ARG A 40 -6.44 12.56 -2.84
C ARG A 40 -6.38 13.62 -1.74
N MET A 41 -6.55 13.21 -0.49
CA MET A 41 -6.44 14.09 0.68
C MET A 41 -4.98 14.43 1.03
N GLY A 42 -4.01 13.73 0.42
CA GLY A 42 -2.59 13.89 0.69
C GLY A 42 -2.20 13.39 2.07
N TYR A 43 -2.88 12.36 2.59
CA TYR A 43 -2.49 11.70 3.84
C TYR A 43 -1.51 10.56 3.62
N ILE A 44 -1.63 9.87 2.48
CA ILE A 44 -0.67 8.86 2.03
C ILE A 44 -0.20 9.17 0.61
N SER A 45 0.97 8.66 0.25
CA SER A 45 1.52 8.70 -1.11
C SER A 45 1.89 7.28 -1.53
N GLU A 46 1.59 6.93 -2.77
CA GLU A 46 2.08 5.71 -3.40
C GLU A 46 3.38 6.01 -4.14
N ASP A 47 4.47 5.34 -3.78
CA ASP A 47 5.70 5.37 -4.55
C ASP A 47 5.53 4.43 -5.76
N HIS A 48 5.49 5.04 -6.94
CA HIS A 48 5.45 4.36 -8.22
C HIS A 48 6.86 4.00 -8.72
N ASN A 49 7.84 3.75 -7.84
CA ASN A 49 9.15 3.17 -8.18
C ASN A 49 8.99 1.75 -8.76
N LEU A 50 8.37 1.70 -9.93
CA LEU A 50 8.45 0.66 -10.93
C LEU A 50 9.90 0.65 -11.39
N ASN A 51 10.61 -0.44 -11.11
CA ASN A 51 11.82 -0.85 -11.82
C ASN A 51 13.15 -0.22 -11.41
N ASN A 52 13.65 -0.49 -10.20
CA ASN A 52 15.10 -0.44 -9.95
C ASN A 52 15.68 -1.73 -9.37
N CYS A 53 15.05 -2.88 -9.66
CA CYS A 53 15.77 -4.14 -9.55
C CYS A 53 16.77 -4.23 -10.73
N ASN A 54 17.91 -3.54 -10.59
CA ASN A 54 19.07 -3.60 -11.51
C ASN A 54 19.75 -4.98 -11.56
N SER A 55 19.21 -5.96 -10.84
CA SER A 55 19.71 -7.33 -10.82
C SER A 55 19.27 -8.05 -12.10
N TYR A 56 20.24 -8.41 -12.94
CA TYR A 56 20.09 -9.28 -14.11
C TYR A 56 19.46 -10.63 -13.72
N CYS A 57 18.13 -10.70 -13.58
CA CYS A 57 17.43 -11.97 -13.35
C CYS A 57 17.34 -12.85 -14.61
N GLY A 58 17.94 -12.43 -15.73
CA GLY A 58 17.97 -13.19 -16.98
C GLY A 58 18.65 -14.55 -16.86
N ASN A 59 19.56 -14.72 -15.89
CA ASN A 59 20.26 -15.99 -15.64
C ASN A 59 19.67 -16.81 -14.49
N CYS A 60 18.55 -16.39 -13.88
CA CYS A 60 17.90 -17.17 -12.82
C CYS A 60 17.09 -18.32 -13.44
N PRO A 61 17.35 -19.60 -13.07
CA PRO A 61 16.57 -20.74 -13.55
C PRO A 61 15.06 -20.63 -13.24
N TYR A 62 14.72 -19.87 -12.19
CA TYR A 62 13.34 -19.61 -11.76
C TYR A 62 12.76 -18.29 -12.29
N SER A 63 13.42 -17.63 -13.25
CA SER A 63 12.96 -16.36 -13.82
C SER A 63 11.53 -16.42 -14.36
N LYS A 64 11.13 -17.55 -14.94
CA LYS A 64 9.76 -17.79 -15.43
C LYS A 64 8.70 -17.89 -14.33
N SER A 65 9.11 -18.22 -13.10
CA SER A 65 8.23 -18.39 -11.93
C SER A 65 8.38 -17.23 -10.93
N CYS A 66 9.28 -16.30 -11.19
CA CYS A 66 9.54 -15.15 -10.34
C CYS A 66 8.45 -14.10 -10.60
N ASN A 67 7.45 -14.06 -9.72
CA ASN A 67 6.43 -13.01 -9.70
C ASN A 67 7.05 -11.68 -9.26
N LYS A 68 7.76 -11.04 -10.19
CA LYS A 68 8.27 -9.66 -10.05
C LYS A 68 7.14 -8.65 -10.19
N MET A 69 6.06 -8.81 -9.42
CA MET A 69 5.10 -7.74 -9.30
C MET A 69 5.74 -6.63 -8.49
N PRO A 70 5.89 -5.42 -9.05
CA PRO A 70 6.41 -4.28 -8.32
C PRO A 70 5.51 -4.04 -7.11
N VAL A 71 6.09 -4.14 -5.90
CA VAL A 71 5.37 -3.87 -4.67
C VAL A 71 5.18 -2.37 -4.58
N LYS A 72 3.94 -1.91 -4.79
CA LYS A 72 3.54 -0.53 -4.54
C LYS A 72 3.86 -0.19 -3.09
N THR A 73 4.78 0.76 -2.88
CA THR A 73 5.15 1.17 -1.52
C THR A 73 4.27 2.35 -1.13
N ILE A 74 3.48 2.19 -0.08
CA ILE A 74 2.64 3.26 0.46
C ILE A 74 3.40 3.91 1.61
N LYS A 75 3.46 5.24 1.63
CA LYS A 75 4.06 6.01 2.70
C LYS A 75 3.04 6.98 3.29
N ILE A 76 3.00 7.10 4.61
CA ILE A 76 2.23 8.16 5.29
C ILE A 76 3.00 9.47 5.17
N THR A 77 2.28 10.52 4.77
CA THR A 77 2.82 11.87 4.67
C THR A 77 2.86 12.55 6.05
N GLU A 78 3.65 13.61 6.21
CA GLU A 78 3.65 14.41 7.44
C GLU A 78 2.24 14.94 7.80
N LYS A 79 1.42 15.23 6.79
CA LYS A 79 0.02 15.63 6.97
C LYS A 79 -0.82 14.50 7.55
N GLY A 80 -0.62 13.27 7.06
CA GLY A 80 -1.27 12.07 7.58
C GLY A 80 -0.88 11.78 9.03
N GLU A 81 0.41 11.88 9.36
CA GLU A 81 0.90 11.73 10.73
C GLU A 81 0.26 12.74 11.69
N ARG A 82 0.23 14.03 11.29
CA ARG A 82 -0.43 15.07 12.09
C ARG A 82 -1.92 14.81 12.32
N TYR A 83 -2.62 14.27 11.32
CA TYR A 83 -4.03 13.92 11.42
C TYR A 83 -4.28 12.72 12.36
N LEU A 84 -3.33 11.80 12.49
CA LEU A 84 -3.41 10.70 13.45
C LEU A 84 -3.08 11.14 14.88
N ALA A 85 -2.25 12.17 15.05
CA ALA A 85 -1.88 12.72 16.35
C ALA A 85 -2.94 13.65 16.98
N SER A 86 -3.95 14.07 16.22
CA SER A 86 -5.12 14.83 16.70
C SER A 86 -6.26 13.92 17.16
#